data_AF-A0AAW1AD70-F1
#
_entry.id   AF-A0AAW1AD70-F1
#
_cell.length_a   1.000
_cell.length_b   1.000
_cell.length_c   1.000
_cell.angle_alpha   90.00
_cell.angle_beta   90.00
_cell.angle_gamma   90.00
#
_symmetry.space_group_name_H-M   'P 1'
#
loop_
_entity.id
_entity.type
_entity.pdbx_description
1 polymer ?
#
loop_
_entity_poly.entity_id
_entity_poly.type
_entity_poly.pdbx_seq_one_letter_code
_entity_poly.pdbx_strand_id
1 'polypeptide(L)'
;MESIMEDLEADYANNSISGLFLVYPDYYIHVLEAPEDIIYRHFKLLYSNESEDCKIGKAIFLPTYHHVHQRFFMKWYHAYTVPPTLLQPLKSYELSDIQHQMSICFNKIYTLCNHISNADRDHLVPMQEVMRSLGDKLTRLYPESTLLEYLLNAESPVLLTVEKYLDIHASVPLVNLYSDIIWPAPRDLIFCAEFEKEDRKGVDLTNQRRNIR
;
A
#
# COMPACT_ATOMS: atom_id res chain seq x y z
N MET A 1 -5.52 10.94 -15.77
CA MET A 1 -4.60 10.52 -14.68
C MET A 1 -4.11 11.73 -13.90
N GLU A 2 -3.64 12.79 -14.56
CA GLU A 2 -3.23 14.04 -13.89
C GLU A 2 -4.34 14.62 -12.99
N SER A 3 -5.61 14.62 -13.44
CA SER A 3 -6.74 15.05 -12.61
C SER A 3 -6.92 14.24 -11.31
N ILE A 4 -6.81 12.90 -11.38
CA ILE A 4 -6.92 12.02 -10.20
C ILE A 4 -5.78 12.31 -9.21
N MET A 5 -4.62 12.70 -9.73
CA MET A 5 -3.45 13.03 -8.91
C MET A 5 -3.58 14.40 -8.26
N GLU A 6 -4.02 15.41 -9.01
CA GLU A 6 -4.31 16.74 -8.47
C GLU A 6 -5.40 16.68 -7.38
N ASP A 7 -6.43 15.87 -7.58
CA ASP A 7 -7.48 15.63 -6.58
C ASP A 7 -6.90 15.00 -5.29
N LEU A 8 -6.01 14.00 -5.42
CA LEU A 8 -5.36 13.34 -4.28
C LEU A 8 -4.35 14.25 -3.56
N GLU A 9 -3.63 15.09 -4.28
CA GLU A 9 -2.69 16.06 -3.71
C GLU A 9 -3.42 17.22 -3.00
N ALA A 10 -4.59 17.63 -3.51
CA ALA A 10 -5.44 18.62 -2.86
C ALA A 10 -6.02 18.11 -1.53
N ASP A 11 -6.38 16.83 -1.46
CA ASP A 11 -6.91 16.20 -0.25
C ASP A 11 -5.87 16.00 0.87
N TYR A 12 -4.58 15.87 0.51
CA TYR A 12 -3.48 15.64 1.45
C TYR A 12 -2.45 16.77 1.38
N ALA A 13 -2.69 17.81 2.18
CA ALA A 13 -1.95 19.07 2.27
C ALA A 13 -0.42 19.00 2.58
N ASN A 14 0.25 17.83 2.46
CA ASN A 14 1.71 17.71 2.55
C ASN A 14 2.29 16.37 2.04
N ASN A 15 1.48 15.41 1.57
CA ASN A 15 2.00 14.13 1.07
C ASN A 15 1.81 14.06 -0.45
N SER A 16 2.80 14.54 -1.20
CA SER A 16 2.79 14.39 -2.66
C SER A 16 2.94 12.91 -3.04
N ILE A 17 2.17 12.48 -4.03
CA ILE A 17 2.32 11.18 -4.67
C ILE A 17 3.42 11.35 -5.72
N SER A 18 4.51 10.60 -5.57
CA SER A 18 5.59 10.59 -6.56
C SER A 18 5.64 9.25 -7.29
N GLY A 19 6.26 9.23 -8.47
CA GLY A 19 6.32 8.00 -9.24
C GLY A 19 6.51 8.21 -10.73
N LEU A 20 6.38 7.10 -11.45
CA LEU A 20 6.62 7.00 -12.88
C LEU A 20 5.50 6.19 -13.54
N PHE A 21 4.89 6.78 -14.56
CA PHE A 21 3.89 6.14 -15.40
C PHE A 21 4.45 5.90 -16.81
N LEU A 22 4.70 4.64 -17.14
CA LEU A 22 5.17 4.22 -18.46
C LEU A 22 4.01 3.65 -19.26
N VAL A 23 3.77 4.21 -20.43
CA VAL A 23 2.71 3.77 -21.35
C VAL A 23 3.34 3.13 -22.57
N TYR A 24 3.00 1.86 -22.79
CA TYR A 24 3.24 1.14 -24.03
C TYR A 24 1.94 1.10 -24.86
N PRO A 25 2.00 0.69 -26.14
CA PRO A 25 0.81 0.62 -26.98
C PRO A 25 -0.30 -0.27 -26.39
N ASP A 26 0.07 -1.43 -25.85
CA ASP A 26 -0.89 -2.45 -25.36
C ASP A 26 -0.82 -2.67 -23.84
N TYR A 27 0.16 -2.08 -23.16
CA TYR A 27 0.45 -2.33 -21.73
C TYR A 27 0.87 -1.04 -21.03
N TYR A 28 0.82 -1.02 -19.70
CA TYR A 28 1.36 0.09 -18.91
C TYR A 28 2.10 -0.43 -17.68
N ILE A 29 3.04 0.37 -17.20
CA ILE A 29 3.74 0.13 -15.94
C ILE A 29 3.54 1.36 -15.06
N HIS A 30 3.07 1.13 -13.86
CA HIS A 30 2.77 2.18 -12.90
C HIS A 30 3.63 2.01 -11.65
N VAL A 31 4.61 2.88 -11.46
CA VAL A 31 5.45 2.92 -10.27
C VAL A 31 4.92 4.02 -9.37
N LEU A 32 4.44 3.65 -8.18
CA LEU A 32 3.86 4.57 -7.19
C LEU A 32 4.73 4.60 -5.93
N GLU A 33 5.05 5.82 -5.48
CA GLU A 33 5.74 6.09 -4.23
C GLU A 33 4.87 6.99 -3.36
N ALA A 34 4.15 6.36 -2.43
CA ALA A 34 3.32 7.07 -1.46
C ALA A 34 3.14 6.20 -0.20
N PRO A 35 2.68 6.81 0.90
CA PRO A 35 2.11 6.06 2.03
C PRO A 35 1.02 5.08 1.56
N GLU A 36 0.92 3.94 2.23
CA GLU A 36 0.02 2.84 1.84
C GLU A 36 -1.45 3.25 1.79
N ASP A 37 -1.89 4.12 2.71
CA ASP A 37 -3.26 4.65 2.74
C ASP A 37 -3.58 5.49 1.50
N ILE A 38 -2.61 6.24 1.00
CA ILE A 38 -2.73 7.03 -0.23
C ILE A 38 -2.71 6.12 -1.46
N ILE A 39 -1.85 5.09 -1.49
CA ILE A 39 -1.83 4.09 -2.57
C ILE A 39 -3.18 3.38 -2.70
N TYR A 40 -3.75 2.94 -1.57
CA TYR A 40 -5.07 2.29 -1.55
C TYR A 40 -6.16 3.21 -2.10
N ARG A 41 -6.20 4.48 -1.66
CA ARG A 41 -7.18 5.47 -2.16
C ARG A 41 -6.98 5.76 -3.64
N HIS A 42 -5.74 5.85 -4.08
CA HIS A 42 -5.41 6.06 -5.49
C HIS A 42 -5.97 4.92 -6.36
N PHE A 43 -5.73 3.67 -5.98
CA PHE A 43 -6.32 2.52 -6.68
C PHE A 43 -7.85 2.55 -6.61
N LYS A 44 -8.43 2.88 -5.46
CA LYS A 44 -9.88 2.99 -5.33
C LYS A 44 -10.47 4.02 -6.30
N LEU A 45 -9.88 5.22 -6.40
CA LEU A 45 -10.35 6.25 -7.34
C LEU A 45 -10.15 5.82 -8.80
N LEU A 46 -9.03 5.19 -9.11
CA LEU A 46 -8.69 4.73 -10.45
C LEU A 46 -9.66 3.65 -10.95
N TYR A 47 -10.12 2.75 -10.06
CA TYR A 47 -11.11 1.72 -10.39
C TYR A 47 -12.58 2.18 -10.19
N SER A 48 -12.84 3.21 -9.39
CA SER A 48 -14.20 3.76 -9.22
C SER A 48 -14.60 4.71 -10.34
N ASN A 49 -13.62 5.39 -10.95
CA ASN A 49 -13.84 6.31 -12.06
C ASN A 49 -13.95 5.52 -13.38
N GLU A 50 -15.09 4.85 -13.58
CA GLU A 50 -15.45 4.26 -14.87
C GLU A 50 -15.90 5.33 -15.89
N SER A 51 -15.08 6.35 -16.13
CA SER A 51 -15.29 7.17 -17.33
C SER A 51 -14.94 6.33 -18.56
N GLU A 52 -15.83 6.28 -19.56
CA GLU A 52 -15.68 5.44 -20.77
C GLU A 52 -14.36 5.68 -21.51
N ASP A 53 -13.76 6.87 -21.36
CA ASP A 53 -12.52 7.27 -22.03
C ASP A 53 -11.23 6.75 -21.36
N CYS A 54 -11.29 6.22 -20.13
CA CYS A 54 -10.09 5.84 -19.36
C CYS A 54 -10.27 4.51 -18.59
N LYS A 55 -10.90 3.50 -19.20
CA LYS A 55 -10.95 2.16 -18.61
C LYS A 55 -9.56 1.52 -18.63
N ILE A 56 -8.90 1.57 -17.48
CA ILE A 56 -7.66 0.84 -17.24
C ILE A 56 -8.01 -0.65 -17.16
N GLY A 57 -7.30 -1.47 -17.94
CA GLY A 57 -7.53 -2.91 -18.01
C GLY A 57 -7.11 -3.67 -16.76
N LYS A 58 -6.92 -4.99 -16.91
CA LYS A 58 -6.44 -5.85 -15.84
C LYS A 58 -5.03 -5.41 -15.39
N ALA A 59 -4.89 -5.12 -14.10
CA ALA A 59 -3.63 -4.70 -13.48
C ALA A 59 -3.16 -5.73 -12.45
N ILE A 60 -1.87 -6.05 -12.47
CA ILE A 60 -1.24 -6.84 -11.41
C ILE A 60 -0.57 -5.90 -10.42
N PHE A 61 -0.89 -6.10 -9.14
CA PHE A 61 -0.26 -5.42 -8.04
C PHE A 61 1.03 -6.13 -7.65
N LEU A 62 2.15 -5.43 -7.76
CA LEU A 62 3.49 -5.93 -7.43
C LEU A 62 4.09 -5.10 -6.29
N PRO A 63 3.88 -5.49 -5.02
CA PRO A 63 4.47 -4.78 -3.89
C PRO A 63 5.98 -5.06 -3.83
N THR A 64 6.79 -4.03 -3.93
CA THR A 64 8.26 -4.17 -3.89
C THR A 64 8.88 -3.76 -2.55
N TYR A 65 8.34 -2.76 -1.83
CA TYR A 65 8.90 -2.29 -0.56
C TYR A 65 7.87 -1.61 0.36
N HIS A 66 7.84 -1.98 1.64
CA HIS A 66 7.01 -1.34 2.68
C HIS A 66 7.74 -0.27 3.50
N HIS A 67 9.06 -0.09 3.32
CA HIS A 67 9.86 0.87 4.09
C HIS A 67 10.93 1.54 3.22
N VAL A 68 10.49 2.53 2.44
CA VAL A 68 11.38 3.35 1.63
C VAL A 68 11.93 4.48 2.51
N HIS A 69 13.18 4.37 2.96
CA HIS A 69 13.85 5.46 3.69
C HIS A 69 14.13 6.69 2.80
N GLN A 70 14.09 6.52 1.47
CA GLN A 70 14.37 7.59 0.51
C GLN A 70 13.60 7.39 -0.81
N ARG A 71 12.78 8.38 -1.18
CA ARG A 71 12.02 8.39 -2.45
C ARG A 71 12.95 8.48 -3.67
N PHE A 72 12.64 7.77 -4.75
CA PHE A 72 13.33 7.91 -6.04
C PHE A 72 12.92 9.19 -6.75
N PHE A 73 11.63 9.55 -6.68
CA PHE A 73 11.10 10.68 -7.43
C PHE A 73 10.58 11.77 -6.49
N MET A 74 10.81 13.02 -6.87
CA MET A 74 10.25 14.18 -6.16
C MET A 74 8.91 14.64 -6.76
N LYS A 75 8.62 14.23 -7.99
CA LYS A 75 7.44 14.62 -8.77
C LYS A 75 6.88 13.41 -9.52
N TRP A 76 5.72 13.60 -10.11
CA TRP A 76 5.17 12.66 -11.06
C TRP A 76 5.84 12.74 -12.42
N TYR A 77 6.06 11.58 -13.02
CA TYR A 77 6.64 11.49 -14.34
C TYR A 77 5.82 10.57 -15.23
N HIS A 78 5.63 10.94 -16.49
CA HIS A 78 4.98 10.09 -17.49
C HIS A 78 5.87 9.97 -18.73
N ALA A 79 5.89 8.79 -19.33
CA ALA A 79 6.60 8.56 -20.59
C ALA A 79 5.85 7.60 -21.49
N TYR A 80 5.83 7.93 -22.78
CA TYR A 80 5.30 7.08 -23.84
C TYR A 80 6.46 6.44 -24.57
N THR A 81 6.54 5.12 -24.56
CA THR A 81 7.65 4.41 -25.19
C THR A 81 7.15 3.14 -25.88
N VAL A 82 7.93 2.64 -26.83
CA VAL A 82 7.66 1.34 -27.47
C VAL A 82 8.53 0.30 -26.76
N PRO A 83 7.92 -0.76 -26.19
CA PRO A 83 8.68 -1.75 -25.46
C PRO A 83 9.58 -2.56 -26.39
N PRO A 84 10.77 -2.98 -25.94
CA PRO A 84 11.53 -4.01 -26.62
C PRO A 84 10.75 -5.33 -26.58
N THR A 85 10.68 -6.05 -27.70
CA THR A 85 10.13 -7.41 -27.75
C THR A 85 11.23 -8.42 -27.45
N LEU A 86 11.00 -9.34 -26.50
CA LEU A 86 11.91 -10.45 -26.26
C LEU A 86 11.80 -11.47 -27.39
N LEU A 87 12.92 -11.95 -27.90
CA LEU A 87 12.96 -12.89 -29.03
C LEU A 87 12.56 -14.32 -28.65
N GLN A 88 12.50 -14.63 -27.35
CA GLN A 88 12.17 -15.97 -26.82
C GLN A 88 10.81 -15.97 -26.12
N PRO A 89 9.86 -16.80 -26.55
CA PRO A 89 8.59 -16.95 -25.84
C PRO A 89 8.83 -17.67 -24.50
N LEU A 90 8.35 -17.06 -23.42
CA LEU A 90 8.27 -17.69 -22.09
C LEU A 90 7.13 -18.71 -22.12
N LYS A 91 7.42 -20.00 -21.89
CA LYS A 91 6.44 -21.09 -22.06
C LYS A 91 6.06 -21.81 -20.76
N SER A 92 6.88 -21.72 -19.73
CA SER A 92 6.64 -22.39 -18.46
C SER A 92 6.03 -21.43 -17.45
N TYR A 93 4.99 -21.87 -16.75
CA TYR A 93 4.29 -21.12 -15.70
C TYR A 93 4.57 -21.71 -14.30
N GLU A 94 5.78 -22.26 -14.10
CA GLU A 94 6.19 -22.73 -12.78
C GLU A 94 6.51 -21.55 -11.86
N LEU A 95 6.30 -21.74 -10.55
CA LEU A 95 6.51 -20.67 -9.56
C LEU A 95 7.94 -20.11 -9.58
N SER A 96 8.95 -20.98 -9.80
CA SER A 96 10.36 -20.57 -9.94
C SER A 96 10.59 -19.67 -11.13
N ASP A 97 9.92 -19.96 -12.25
CA ASP A 97 10.05 -19.18 -13.48
C ASP A 97 9.35 -17.83 -13.33
N ILE A 98 8.14 -17.83 -12.77
CA ILE A 98 7.41 -16.59 -12.45
C ILE A 98 8.27 -15.71 -11.55
N GLN A 99 8.84 -16.25 -10.48
CA GLN A 99 9.72 -15.51 -9.57
C GLN A 99 10.96 -14.97 -10.31
N HIS A 100 11.58 -15.76 -11.18
CA HIS A 100 12.73 -15.32 -11.97
C HIS A 100 12.36 -14.15 -12.90
N GLN A 101 11.24 -14.27 -13.62
CA GLN A 101 10.72 -13.23 -14.51
C GLN A 101 10.35 -11.96 -13.74
N MET A 102 9.72 -12.08 -12.57
CA MET A 102 9.46 -10.95 -11.66
C MET A 102 10.77 -10.26 -11.25
N SER A 103 11.79 -11.02 -10.87
CA SER A 103 13.10 -10.46 -10.48
C SER A 103 13.76 -9.70 -11.63
N ILE A 104 13.69 -10.22 -12.86
CA ILE A 104 14.17 -9.50 -14.06
C ILE A 104 13.40 -8.19 -14.24
N CYS A 105 12.07 -8.23 -14.15
CA CYS A 105 11.23 -7.04 -14.27
C CYS A 105 11.60 -5.98 -13.22
N PHE A 106 11.73 -6.39 -11.95
CA PHE A 106 12.10 -5.48 -10.87
C PHE A 106 13.49 -4.90 -11.03
N ASN A 107 14.49 -5.69 -11.39
CA ASN A 107 15.85 -5.19 -11.60
C ASN A 107 15.89 -4.14 -12.72
N LYS A 108 15.12 -4.35 -13.79
CA LYS A 108 14.99 -3.41 -14.90
C LYS A 108 14.30 -2.11 -14.50
N ILE A 109 13.17 -2.19 -13.83
CA ILE A 109 12.46 -1.00 -13.33
C ILE A 109 13.32 -0.25 -12.31
N TYR A 110 13.97 -0.95 -11.39
CA TYR A 110 14.82 -0.34 -10.38
C TYR A 110 16.02 0.38 -11.00
N THR A 111 16.71 -0.25 -11.95
CA THR A 111 17.83 0.39 -12.66
C THR A 111 17.35 1.59 -13.46
N LEU A 112 16.20 1.50 -14.13
CA LEU A 112 15.55 2.62 -14.81
C LEU A 112 15.27 3.78 -13.84
N CYS A 113 14.59 3.53 -12.72
CA CYS A 113 14.28 4.54 -11.71
C CYS A 113 15.54 5.18 -11.14
N ASN A 114 16.59 4.39 -10.85
CA ASN A 114 17.86 4.91 -10.38
C ASN A 114 18.54 5.82 -11.42
N HIS A 115 18.52 5.44 -12.70
CA HIS A 115 19.07 6.28 -13.77
C HIS A 115 18.32 7.60 -13.92
N ILE A 116 16.99 7.57 -13.85
CA ILE A 116 16.16 8.78 -13.92
C ILE A 116 16.40 9.67 -12.70
N SER A 117 16.40 9.09 -11.49
CA SER A 117 16.67 9.81 -10.23
C SER A 117 18.04 10.50 -10.24
N ASN A 118 19.08 9.82 -10.73
CA ASN A 118 20.41 10.42 -10.82
C ASN A 118 20.45 11.57 -11.83
N ALA A 119 19.77 11.44 -12.97
CA ALA A 119 19.69 12.50 -13.97
C ALA A 119 18.92 13.75 -13.47
N ASP A 120 17.88 13.55 -12.66
CA ASP A 120 17.08 14.64 -12.07
C ASP A 120 17.89 15.43 -11.03
N ARG A 121 18.69 14.72 -10.20
CA ARG A 121 19.59 15.33 -9.19
C ARG A 121 20.70 16.17 -9.81
N ASP A 122 21.16 15.80 -10.99
CA ASP A 122 22.21 16.54 -11.69
C ASP A 122 21.68 17.86 -12.30
N HIS A 123 20.35 18.13 -12.31
CA HIS A 123 19.69 19.37 -12.74
C HIS A 123 20.03 19.90 -14.15
N LEU A 124 20.78 19.13 -14.95
CA LEU A 124 21.36 19.61 -16.21
C LEU A 124 20.39 19.53 -17.40
N VAL A 125 19.30 18.77 -17.31
CA VAL A 125 18.44 18.47 -18.47
C VAL A 125 16.97 18.31 -18.05
N PRO A 126 16.00 18.97 -18.72
CA PRO A 126 14.59 18.71 -18.48
C PRO A 126 14.23 17.24 -18.76
N MET A 127 13.40 16.63 -17.92
CA MET A 127 13.01 15.20 -17.95
C MET A 127 12.66 14.66 -19.34
N GLN A 128 11.99 15.47 -20.17
CA GLN A 128 11.61 15.11 -21.55
C GLN A 128 12.83 14.90 -22.45
N GLU A 129 13.90 15.64 -22.21
CA GLU A 129 15.16 15.55 -22.92
C GLU A 129 16.08 14.48 -22.31
N VAL A 130 15.94 14.17 -21.02
CA VAL A 130 16.51 12.94 -20.42
C VAL A 130 15.88 11.72 -21.09
N MET A 131 14.55 11.64 -21.19
CA MET A 131 13.87 10.54 -21.89
C MET A 131 14.29 10.42 -23.38
N ARG A 132 14.51 11.53 -24.08
CA ARG A 132 14.94 11.55 -25.49
C ARG A 132 16.42 11.19 -25.69
N SER A 133 17.33 11.77 -24.91
CA SER A 133 18.78 11.51 -25.00
C SER A 133 19.17 10.12 -24.51
N LEU A 134 18.35 9.55 -23.63
CA LEU A 134 18.59 8.24 -23.03
C LEU A 134 17.87 7.10 -23.80
N GLY A 135 17.10 7.40 -24.85
CA GLY A 135 16.32 6.41 -25.62
C GLY A 135 17.11 5.18 -26.08
N ASP A 136 18.37 5.35 -26.53
CA ASP A 136 19.21 4.23 -26.99
C ASP A 136 19.78 3.37 -25.84
N LYS A 137 19.92 3.93 -24.63
CA LYS A 137 20.41 3.20 -23.45
C LYS A 137 19.26 2.63 -22.61
N LEU A 138 18.14 3.35 -22.55
CA LEU A 138 16.93 2.97 -21.81
C LEU A 138 16.14 1.87 -22.51
N THR A 139 16.24 1.73 -23.83
CA THR A 139 15.61 0.61 -24.57
C THR A 139 15.98 -0.76 -24.01
N ARG A 140 17.17 -0.92 -23.42
CA ARG A 140 17.58 -2.16 -22.73
C ARG A 140 17.03 -2.30 -21.32
N LEU A 141 16.71 -1.18 -20.67
CA LEU A 141 16.21 -1.11 -19.30
C LEU A 141 14.69 -1.18 -19.24
N TYR A 142 13.98 -0.93 -20.35
CA TYR A 142 12.55 -1.13 -20.40
C TYR A 142 12.20 -2.63 -20.25
N PRO A 143 11.22 -2.97 -19.40
CA PRO A 143 10.66 -4.30 -19.38
C PRO A 143 10.07 -4.66 -20.74
N GLU A 144 10.34 -5.88 -21.20
CA GLU A 144 9.84 -6.37 -22.48
C GLU A 144 8.33 -6.57 -22.48
N SER A 145 7.68 -6.38 -23.63
CA SER A 145 6.24 -6.61 -23.77
C SER A 145 5.85 -8.06 -23.47
N THR A 146 6.64 -9.02 -23.95
CA THR A 146 6.42 -10.46 -23.71
C THR A 146 6.55 -10.84 -22.24
N LEU A 147 7.39 -10.12 -21.47
CA LEU A 147 7.55 -10.33 -20.04
C LEU A 147 6.29 -9.84 -19.30
N LEU A 148 5.77 -8.67 -19.67
CA LEU A 148 4.54 -8.14 -19.10
C LEU A 148 3.34 -9.02 -19.44
N GLU A 149 3.22 -9.45 -20.69
CA GLU A 149 2.16 -10.37 -21.14
C GLU A 149 2.20 -11.68 -20.36
N TYR A 150 3.40 -12.27 -20.20
CA TYR A 150 3.59 -13.47 -19.40
C TYR A 150 3.13 -13.29 -17.95
N LEU A 151 3.50 -12.18 -17.30
CA LEU A 151 3.07 -11.90 -15.93
C LEU A 151 1.55 -11.68 -15.84
N LEU A 152 0.94 -10.99 -16.80
CA LEU A 152 -0.51 -10.74 -16.86
C LEU A 152 -1.34 -12.02 -17.04
N ASN A 153 -0.80 -12.98 -17.77
CA ASN A 153 -1.41 -14.28 -18.04
C ASN A 153 -1.09 -15.35 -16.98
N ALA A 154 -0.07 -15.13 -16.14
CA ALA A 154 0.30 -16.07 -15.08
C ALA A 154 -0.76 -16.09 -13.97
N GLU A 155 -1.57 -17.15 -13.94
CA GLU A 155 -2.47 -17.44 -12.82
C GLU A 155 -1.65 -18.04 -11.66
N SER A 156 -1.23 -17.20 -10.73
CA SER A 156 -0.46 -17.61 -9.55
C SER A 156 -1.10 -17.05 -8.27
N PRO A 157 -1.11 -17.81 -7.16
CA PRO A 157 -1.55 -17.30 -5.86
C PRO A 157 -0.68 -16.15 -5.35
N VAL A 158 0.54 -16.00 -5.88
CA VAL A 158 1.49 -14.96 -5.50
C VAL A 158 1.17 -13.62 -6.19
N LEU A 159 0.56 -13.67 -7.38
CA LEU A 159 0.24 -12.47 -8.16
C LEU A 159 -1.19 -12.02 -7.83
N LEU A 160 -1.28 -10.89 -7.14
CA LEU A 160 -2.57 -10.28 -6.82
C LEU A 160 -2.96 -9.28 -7.90
N THR A 161 -4.22 -9.34 -8.34
CA THR A 161 -4.83 -8.27 -9.13
C THR A 161 -5.12 -7.09 -8.21
N VAL A 162 -5.07 -5.86 -8.74
CA VAL A 162 -5.39 -4.65 -7.94
C VAL A 162 -6.80 -4.72 -7.35
N GLU A 163 -7.78 -5.29 -8.07
CA GLU A 163 -9.14 -5.53 -7.55
C GLU A 163 -9.14 -6.42 -6.30
N LYS A 164 -8.44 -7.57 -6.36
CA LYS A 164 -8.29 -8.47 -5.20
C LYS A 164 -7.57 -7.79 -4.05
N TYR A 165 -6.57 -6.96 -4.33
CA TYR A 165 -5.90 -6.15 -3.32
C TYR A 165 -6.89 -5.18 -2.65
N LEU A 166 -7.69 -4.46 -3.44
CA LEU A 166 -8.71 -3.55 -2.90
C LEU A 166 -9.74 -4.28 -2.03
N ASP A 167 -10.17 -5.48 -2.44
CA ASP A 167 -11.09 -6.32 -1.68
C ASP A 167 -10.50 -6.76 -0.33
N ILE A 168 -9.27 -7.25 -0.33
CA ILE A 168 -8.57 -7.67 0.89
C ILE A 168 -8.46 -6.50 1.87
N HIS A 169 -8.07 -5.32 1.39
CA HIS A 169 -7.93 -4.12 2.23
C HIS A 169 -9.27 -3.48 2.63
N ALA A 170 -10.35 -3.73 1.90
CA ALA A 170 -11.70 -3.34 2.30
C ALA A 170 -12.28 -4.29 3.37
N SER A 171 -11.88 -5.56 3.37
CA SER A 171 -12.34 -6.55 4.34
C SER A 171 -11.51 -6.52 5.62
N VAL A 172 -12.14 -6.21 6.76
CA VAL A 172 -11.52 -6.43 8.07
C VAL A 172 -11.75 -7.91 8.43
N PRO A 173 -10.70 -8.74 8.56
CA PRO A 173 -10.89 -10.10 9.01
C PRO A 173 -11.42 -10.07 10.44
N LEU A 174 -12.64 -10.56 10.63
CA LEU A 174 -13.20 -10.82 11.96
C LEU A 174 -12.44 -12.00 12.56
N VAL A 175 -11.32 -11.72 13.21
CA VAL A 175 -10.60 -12.71 13.99
C VAL A 175 -11.33 -12.86 15.32
N ASN A 176 -12.14 -13.91 15.45
CA ASN A 176 -12.72 -14.29 16.74
C ASN A 176 -11.60 -14.82 17.65
N LEU A 177 -10.84 -13.90 18.26
CA LEU A 177 -9.89 -14.24 19.31
C LEU A 177 -10.69 -14.65 20.56
N TYR A 178 -10.30 -15.77 21.17
CA TYR A 178 -10.94 -16.27 22.39
C TYR A 178 -10.92 -15.24 23.54
N SER A 179 -9.92 -14.33 23.54
CA SER A 179 -9.80 -13.20 24.47
C SER A 179 -10.92 -12.17 24.37
N ASP A 180 -11.56 -12.05 23.21
CA ASP A 180 -12.54 -11.00 22.93
C ASP A 180 -13.95 -11.38 23.41
N ILE A 181 -14.14 -12.64 23.80
CA ILE A 181 -15.39 -13.24 24.29
C ILE A 181 -15.46 -13.22 25.83
N ILE A 182 -14.38 -12.83 26.50
CA ILE A 182 -14.28 -12.79 27.97
C ILE A 182 -14.18 -11.34 28.42
N TRP A 183 -15.31 -10.65 28.35
CA TRP A 183 -15.55 -9.39 29.05
C TRP A 183 -16.60 -9.59 30.15
N PRO A 184 -16.35 -9.19 31.41
CA PRO A 184 -15.23 -8.37 31.88
C PRO A 184 -13.91 -9.13 31.99
N ALA A 185 -12.80 -8.39 31.96
CA ALA A 185 -11.49 -8.93 32.23
C ALA A 185 -11.49 -9.59 33.62
N PRO A 186 -10.84 -10.76 33.83
CA PRO A 186 -10.90 -11.51 35.10
C PRO A 186 -10.40 -10.77 36.37
N ARG A 187 -9.95 -9.52 36.23
CA ARG A 187 -9.58 -8.63 37.35
C ARG A 187 -10.79 -7.92 37.97
N ASP A 188 -11.94 -7.90 37.30
CA ASP A 188 -13.19 -7.36 37.84
C ASP A 188 -13.95 -8.38 38.72
N LEU A 189 -13.41 -9.60 38.87
CA LEU A 189 -13.82 -10.54 39.91
C LEU A 189 -13.14 -10.18 41.25
N ILE A 190 -13.28 -8.92 41.68
CA ILE A 190 -13.08 -8.60 43.08
C ILE A 190 -14.29 -9.20 43.80
N PHE A 191 -14.06 -10.31 44.52
CA PHE A 191 -14.97 -10.76 45.54
C PHE A 191 -15.18 -9.60 46.52
N CYS A 192 -16.29 -8.87 46.38
CA CYS A 192 -16.92 -8.21 47.51
C CYS A 192 -17.43 -9.32 48.44
N ALA A 193 -16.51 -10.00 49.11
CA ALA A 193 -16.81 -10.65 50.36
C ALA A 193 -17.18 -9.50 51.30
N GLU A 194 -18.48 -9.37 51.50
CA GLU A 194 -19.12 -8.47 52.44
C GLU A 194 -18.36 -8.54 53.76
N PHE A 195 -17.76 -7.42 54.18
CA PHE A 195 -17.46 -7.21 55.59
C PHE A 195 -18.81 -7.17 56.30
N GLU A 196 -19.29 -8.34 56.71
CA GLU A 196 -20.41 -8.46 57.62
C GLU A 196 -20.08 -7.64 58.86
N LYS A 197 -20.93 -6.63 59.06
CA LYS A 197 -20.95 -5.75 60.22
C LYS A 197 -21.19 -6.60 61.48
N GLU A 198 -20.13 -6.92 62.20
CA GLU A 198 -20.22 -7.27 63.62
C GLU A 198 -19.92 -6.03 64.46
N ASP A 199 -20.78 -5.02 64.35
CA ASP A 199 -20.84 -3.92 65.30
C ASP A 199 -22.31 -3.59 65.57
N ARG A 200 -22.88 -4.32 66.55
CA ARG A 200 -23.91 -3.86 67.50
C ARG A 200 -24.43 -5.02 68.36
N LYS A 201 -23.91 -5.12 69.58
CA LYS A 201 -24.70 -5.38 70.80
C LYS A 201 -24.35 -4.24 71.76
N GLY A 202 -25.22 -3.24 71.90
CA GLY A 202 -26.15 -3.15 73.02
C GLY A 202 -25.51 -2.34 74.15
N VAL A 203 -25.59 -1.00 74.10
CA VAL A 203 -26.45 -0.19 74.99
C VAL A 203 -26.23 -0.51 76.47
N ASP A 204 -25.57 0.42 77.19
CA ASP A 204 -26.22 0.98 78.38
C ASP A 204 -25.62 2.30 78.90
N LEU A 205 -26.56 3.23 79.15
CA LEU A 205 -26.62 4.26 80.19
C LEU A 205 -25.83 5.57 80.01
N THR A 206 -26.57 6.51 79.42
CA THR A 206 -26.56 7.97 79.67
C THR A 206 -26.37 8.37 81.14
N ASN A 207 -25.45 9.31 81.32
CA ASN A 207 -25.34 10.33 82.36
C ASN A 207 -26.55 10.56 83.29
N GLN A 208 -26.32 10.47 84.60
CA GLN A 208 -27.05 11.28 85.57
C GLN A 208 -26.19 11.56 86.82
N ARG A 209 -25.45 12.68 86.82
CA ARG A 209 -24.97 13.35 88.05
C ARG A 209 -24.94 14.87 87.87
N ARG A 210 -25.50 15.56 88.88
CA ARG A 210 -25.66 17.01 89.14
C ARG A 210 -26.93 17.62 88.52
N ASN A 211 -27.81 18.32 89.22
CA ASN A 211 -27.96 18.75 90.63
C ASN A 211 -29.43 19.25 90.77
N ILE A 212 -30.01 19.21 91.98
CA ILE A 212 -30.94 20.19 92.64
C ILE A 212 -31.56 19.47 93.85
N ARG A 213 -30.93 19.55 95.02
CA ARG A 213 -31.33 20.32 96.22
C ARG A 213 -30.53 19.87 97.44
#